data_AF-A0A0H4TAK6-F1
#
_entry.id   AF-A0A0H4TAK6-F1
#
_cell.length_a   1.000
_cell.length_b   1.000
_cell.length_c   1.000
_cell.angle_alpha   90.00
_cell.angle_beta   90.00
_cell.angle_gamma   90.00
#
_symmetry.space_group_name_H-M   'P 1'
#
loop_
_entity.id
_entity.type
_entity.pdbx_description
1 polymer ?
#
loop_
_entity_poly.entity_id
_entity_poly.type
_entity_poly.pdbx_seq_one_letter_code
_entity_poly.pdbx_strand_id
1 'polypeptide(L)' 'MTKHALFTGTAGIPVYFCEPRSPWQRGSIENTNGLLRQCFPKGTDLSVHTAADLRRVAQELNSRPRRVLGWSSSGDP' A
#
# COMPACT_ATOMS: atom_id res chain seq x y z
N MET A 1 8.32 9.21 19.15
CA MET A 1 9.57 8.91 18.42
C MET A 1 10.10 7.49 18.68
N THR A 2 9.90 6.91 19.87
CA THR A 2 10.56 5.65 20.30
C THR A 2 10.19 4.39 19.52
N LYS A 3 8.95 4.28 19.02
CA LYS A 3 8.48 3.06 18.32
C LYS A 3 9.18 2.83 16.98
N HIS A 4 9.48 3.89 16.23
CA HIS A 4 10.17 3.77 14.95
C HIS A 4 11.64 3.38 15.14
N ALA A 5 12.33 3.98 16.12
CA ALA A 5 13.70 3.63 16.47
C ALA A 5 13.80 2.18 16.96
N LEU A 6 12.85 1.73 17.79
CA LEU A 6 12.77 0.35 18.26
C LEU A 6 12.53 -0.62 17.09
N PHE A 7 11.59 -0.31 16.19
CA PHE A 7 11.34 -1.14 15.01
C PHE A 7 12.61 -1.29 14.14
N THR A 8 13.31 -0.18 13.86
CA THR A 8 14.57 -0.22 13.10
C THR A 8 15.62 -1.06 13.81
N GLY A 9 15.77 -0.91 15.13
CA GLY A 9 16.74 -1.69 15.91
C GLY A 9 16.44 -3.19 15.94
N THR A 10 15.17 -3.57 16.03
CA THR A 10 14.76 -4.98 16.09
C THR A 10 14.72 -5.64 14.71
N ALA A 11 14.21 -4.96 13.69
CA ALA A 11 14.01 -5.53 12.36
C ALA A 11 15.20 -5.28 11.41
N GLY A 12 16.10 -4.35 11.74
CA GLY A 12 17.16 -3.90 10.84
C GLY A 12 16.67 -3.11 9.63
N ILE A 13 15.39 -2.70 9.62
CA ILE A 13 14.75 -2.02 8.49
C ILE A 13 14.67 -0.51 8.77
N PRO A 14 15.27 0.34 7.93
CA PRO A 14 15.21 1.79 8.12
C PRO A 14 13.78 2.32 7.91
N VAL A 15 13.40 3.31 8.71
CA VAL A 15 12.12 4.02 8.61
C VAL A 15 12.37 5.41 8.05
N TYR A 16 11.61 5.77 7.01
CA TYR A 16 11.68 7.08 6.35
C TYR A 16 10.37 7.85 6.55
N PHE A 17 10.48 9.17 6.63
CA PHE A 17 9.34 10.09 6.67
C PHE A 17 9.36 11.00 5.46
N CYS A 18 8.19 11.50 5.09
CA CYS A 18 8.08 12.51 4.05
C CYS A 18 8.34 13.89 4.65
N GLU A 19 8.95 14.76 3.85
CA GLU A 19 9.16 16.15 4.18
C GLU A 19 7.82 16.88 4.36
N PRO A 20 7.72 17.81 5.33
CA PRO A 20 6.52 18.61 5.50
C PRO A 20 6.13 19.32 4.19
N ARG A 21 4.83 19.31 3.89
CA ARG A 21 4.25 19.93 2.68
C ARG A 21 4.75 19.33 1.36
N SER A 22 5.25 18.10 1.37
CA SER A 22 5.71 17.39 0.17
C SER A 22 4.84 16.18 -0.19
N PRO A 23 3.54 16.35 -0.53
CA PRO A 23 2.62 15.24 -0.79
C PRO A 23 3.07 14.33 -1.94
N TRP A 24 3.82 14.86 -2.91
CA TRP A 24 4.37 14.07 -4.03
C TRP A 24 5.29 12.93 -3.60
N GLN A 25 5.93 13.01 -2.42
CA GLN A 25 6.75 11.90 -1.87
C GLN A 25 5.92 10.67 -1.47
N ARG A 26 4.58 10.78 -1.47
CA ARG A 26 3.65 9.70 -1.15
C ARG A 26 2.78 9.29 -2.33
N GLY A 27 2.99 9.85 -3.52
CA GLY A 27 2.07 9.71 -4.65
C GLY A 27 1.72 8.25 -4.98
N SER A 28 2.71 7.34 -4.98
CA SER A 28 2.47 5.91 -5.24
C SER A 28 1.57 5.25 -4.18
N ILE A 29 1.77 5.58 -2.90
CA ILE A 29 0.98 5.05 -1.79
C ILE A 29 -0.45 5.61 -1.84
N GLU A 30 -0.57 6.92 -2.10
CA GLU A 30 -1.87 7.59 -2.20
C GLU A 30 -2.71 7.07 -3.37
N ASN A 31 -2.09 6.87 -4.54
CA ASN A 31 -2.73 6.23 -5.68
C ASN A 31 -3.21 4.80 -5.35
N THR A 32 -2.36 4.00 -4.71
CA THR A 32 -2.70 2.61 -4.33
C THR A 32 -3.84 2.59 -3.31
N ASN A 33 -3.83 3.48 -2.32
CA ASN A 33 -4.93 3.63 -1.37
C ASN A 33 -6.24 4.08 -2.04
N GLY A 34 -6.15 4.89 -3.10
CA GLY A 34 -7.31 5.24 -3.93
C GLY A 34 -7.94 4.01 -4.58
N LEU A 35 -7.13 3.10 -5.12
CA LEU A 35 -7.59 1.84 -5.70
C LEU A 35 -8.21 0.91 -4.66
N LEU A 36 -7.57 0.75 -3.50
CA LEU A 36 -8.12 -0.05 -2.40
C LEU A 36 -9.50 0.45 -1.98
N ARG A 37 -9.74 1.76 -2.02
CA ARG A 37 -11.05 2.37 -1.69
C ARG A 37 -12.14 2.10 -2.71
N GLN A 38 -11.81 1.65 -3.92
CA GLN A 38 -12.79 1.17 -4.90
C GLN A 38 -13.31 -0.22 -4.50
N CYS A 39 -12.50 -1.03 -3.83
CA CYS A 39 -12.87 -2.35 -3.33
C CYS A 39 -13.48 -2.30 -1.92
N PHE A 40 -12.89 -1.48 -1.04
CA PHE A 40 -13.29 -1.31 0.35
C PHE A 40 -13.48 0.18 0.62
N PRO A 41 -14.71 0.71 0.46
CA PRO A 41 -15.01 2.10 0.73
C PRO A 41 -14.45 2.57 2.09
N LYS A 42 -14.13 3.85 2.19
CA LYS A 42 -13.56 4.39 3.43
C LYS A 42 -14.50 4.11 4.60
N GLY A 43 -13.98 3.47 5.65
CA GLY A 43 -14.76 3.10 6.84
C GLY A 43 -15.36 1.69 6.78
N THR A 44 -15.14 0.92 5.71
CA THR A 44 -15.44 -0.51 5.70
C THR A 44 -14.71 -1.22 6.85
N ASP A 45 -15.47 -1.97 7.65
CA ASP A 45 -14.91 -2.89 8.63
C ASP A 45 -14.25 -4.05 7.89
N LEU A 46 -12.92 -4.11 7.90
CA LEU A 46 -12.19 -5.17 7.23
C LEU A 46 -12.23 -6.51 8.00
N SER A 47 -12.64 -6.50 9.28
CA SER A 47 -12.67 -7.72 10.10
C SER A 47 -13.75 -8.71 9.69
N VAL A 48 -14.79 -8.24 8.98
CA VAL A 48 -15.85 -9.09 8.44
C VAL A 48 -15.42 -9.84 7.17
N HIS A 49 -14.31 -9.43 6.55
CA HIS A 49 -13.78 -10.08 5.35
C HIS A 49 -12.83 -11.21 5.73
N THR A 50 -12.94 -12.33 5.02
CA THR A 50 -12.03 -13.45 5.24
C THR A 50 -10.63 -13.11 4.71
N ALA A 51 -9.62 -13.80 5.22
CA ALA A 51 -8.28 -13.70 4.65
C ALA A 51 -8.24 -14.06 3.15
N ALA A 52 -9.19 -14.87 2.65
CA ALA A 52 -9.30 -15.19 1.23
C ALA A 52 -9.83 -13.99 0.42
N ASP A 53 -10.84 -13.28 0.94
CA ASP A 53 -11.39 -12.08 0.30
C ASP A 53 -10.33 -10.98 0.16
N LEU A 54 -9.56 -10.74 1.23
CA LEU A 54 -8.48 -9.75 1.23
C LEU A 54 -7.37 -10.12 0.25
N ARG A 55 -7.01 -11.41 0.18
CA ARG A 55 -6.01 -11.91 -0.79
C ARG A 55 -6.49 -11.76 -2.22
N ARG A 56 -7.76 -12.03 -2.51
CA ARG A 56 -8.35 -11.87 -3.85
C ARG A 56 -8.23 -10.43 -4.31
N VAL A 57 -8.59 -9.46 -3.47
CA VAL A 57 -8.46 -8.04 -3.81
C VAL A 57 -7.00 -7.62 -3.98
N ALA A 58 -6.10 -8.10 -3.12
CA ALA A 58 -4.67 -7.83 -3.26
C ALA A 58 -4.11 -8.36 -4.60
N GLN A 59 -4.49 -9.58 -4.99
CA GLN A 59 -4.13 -10.16 -6.29
C GLN A 59 -4.67 -9.33 -7.44
N GLU A 60 -5.95 -8.96 -7.42
CA GLU A 60 -6.57 -8.13 -8.46
C GLU A 60 -5.82 -6.79 -8.64
N LEU A 61 -5.44 -6.13 -7.55
CA LEU A 61 -4.70 -4.86 -7.59
C LEU A 61 -3.24 -5.02 -8.04
N ASN A 62 -2.60 -6.15 -7.73
CA ASN A 62 -1.23 -6.43 -8.13
C ASN A 62 -1.12 -6.87 -9.58
N SER A 63 -2.13 -7.59 -10.09
CA SER A 63 -2.23 -8.01 -11.48
C SER A 63 -2.72 -6.91 -12.42
N ARG A 64 -3.13 -5.75 -11.91
CA ARG A 64 -3.59 -4.64 -12.72
C ARG A 64 -2.42 -3.94 -13.45
N PRO A 65 -2.43 -3.88 -14.79
CA PRO A 65 -1.48 -3.09 -15.59
C PRO A 65 -1.42 -1.63 -15.14
N ARG A 66 -0.20 -1.09 -14.98
CA ARG A 66 0.02 0.31 -14.60
C ARG A 66 0.79 1.02 -15.69
N ARG A 67 0.25 2.14 -16.18
CA ARG A 67 0.90 2.96 -17.21
C ARG A 67 2.33 3.39 -16.83
N VAL A 68 2.57 3.66 -15.55
CA VAL A 68 3.90 4.05 -15.03
C VAL A 68 4.94 2.93 -15.13
N LEU A 69 4.51 1.67 -15.26
CA LEU A 69 5.34 0.49 -15.44
C LEU A 69 5.36 0.00 -16.91
N GLY A 70 5.02 0.88 -17.86
CA GLY A 70 4.92 0.49 -19.27
C GLY A 70 3.77 -0.48 -19.55
N TRP A 71 2.69 -0.39 -18.76
CA TRP A 71 1.55 -1.32 -18.77
C TRP A 71 1.83 -2.72 -18.21
N SER A 72 2.97 -2.90 -17.54
CA SER A 72 3.19 -4.08 -16.70
C SER A 72 2.41 -3.95 -15.39
N SER A 73 2.09 -5.10 -14.79
CA SER A 73 1.54 -5.22 -13.45
C SER A 73 2.66 -5.29 -12.39
N SER A 74 2.32 -5.14 -11.12
CA SER A 74 3.30 -5.31 -10.04
C SER A 74 3.58 -6.77 -9.70
N GLY A 75 2.72 -7.68 -10.17
CA GLY A 75 2.95 -9.12 -10.06
C GLY A 75 3.70 -9.71 -11.26
N ASP A 76 4.05 -8.89 -12.26
CA ASP A 76 4.80 -9.35 -13.41
C ASP A 76 6.28 -9.58 -13.03
N PRO A 77 6.97 -10.56 -13.63
CA PRO A 77 8.37 -10.89 -13.35
C PRO A 77 9.36 -9.76 -13.63
#